data_AF-A0A7G8WBQ5-F1
#
_entry.id   AF-A0A7G8WBQ5-F1
#
_cell.length_a   1.000
_cell.length_b   1.000
_cell.length_c   1.000
_cell.angle_alpha   90.00
_cell.angle_beta   90.00
_cell.angle_gamma   90.00
#
_symmetry.space_group_name_H-M   'P 1'
#
loop_
_entity.id
_entity.type
_entity.pdbx_description
1 polymer ?
#
loop_
_entity_poly.entity_id
_entity_poly.type
_entity_poly.pdbx_seq_one_letter_code
_entity_poly.pdbx_strand_id
1 'polypeptide(L)'
;MSDYLHRTIPNLKPFNFNRHHDALFIDQQWVLVNGISNKKSVYTFKTNNILEIARKDNVIKTSWTIILNNRLSIETEDGMITVNAYFKDDDILVLNNQEKEEFALYINTTTYEDDLNSIEDIQTFLKEKYTKKVSTIIYDHEFYFIENSKEFGPFKVEELAKKVKDKDISIYCFVRDVNEYDYSNRLRIIDLIKELE
;
A
#
# COMPACT_ATOMS: atom_id res chain seq x y z
N MET A 1 -13.17 -7.39 -20.63
CA MET A 1 -12.02 -6.45 -20.58
C MET A 1 -11.23 -6.86 -19.35
N SER A 2 -9.97 -7.25 -19.53
CA SER A 2 -9.26 -8.22 -18.69
C SER A 2 -9.27 -7.87 -17.19
N ASP A 3 -9.94 -8.71 -16.40
CA ASP A 3 -10.02 -8.70 -14.93
C ASP A 3 -8.67 -9.05 -14.27
N TYR A 4 -7.63 -9.28 -15.07
CA TYR A 4 -6.29 -9.69 -14.62
C TYR A 4 -5.66 -8.71 -13.64
N LEU A 5 -5.70 -7.41 -13.93
CA LEU A 5 -5.09 -6.38 -13.08
C LEU A 5 -5.74 -6.36 -11.69
N HIS A 6 -7.07 -6.33 -11.63
CA HIS A 6 -7.81 -6.23 -10.37
C HIS A 6 -7.80 -7.53 -9.56
N ARG A 7 -7.64 -8.68 -10.22
CA ARG A 7 -7.35 -9.96 -9.55
C ARG A 7 -5.94 -10.01 -8.97
N THR A 8 -4.97 -9.41 -9.67
CA THR A 8 -3.55 -9.43 -9.23
C THR A 8 -3.29 -8.40 -8.13
N ILE A 9 -3.84 -7.20 -8.27
CA ILE A 9 -3.70 -6.10 -7.31
C ILE A 9 -5.11 -5.59 -6.97
N PRO A 10 -5.71 -6.09 -5.87
CA PRO A 10 -7.05 -5.69 -5.48
C PRO A 10 -7.08 -4.25 -4.95
N ASN A 11 -8.27 -3.64 -4.99
CA ASN A 11 -8.56 -2.33 -4.38
C ASN A 11 -7.77 -1.14 -4.99
N LEU A 12 -7.40 -1.22 -6.26
CA LEU A 12 -6.83 -0.11 -7.02
C LEU A 12 -7.84 1.02 -7.22
N LYS A 13 -7.40 2.26 -6.99
CA LYS A 13 -8.15 3.48 -7.25
C LYS A 13 -7.63 4.15 -8.52
N PRO A 14 -8.50 4.54 -9.46
CA PRO A 14 -8.05 5.23 -10.67
C PRO A 14 -7.38 6.57 -10.33
N PHE A 15 -6.38 6.95 -11.13
CA PHE A 15 -5.78 8.27 -11.03
C PHE A 15 -6.83 9.36 -11.24
N ASN A 16 -6.70 10.42 -10.45
CA ASN A 16 -7.54 11.60 -10.51
C ASN A 16 -6.64 12.82 -10.50
N PHE A 17 -6.70 13.62 -11.57
CA PHE A 17 -5.85 14.79 -11.73
C PHE A 17 -5.92 15.73 -10.52
N ASN A 18 -7.13 16.16 -10.15
CA ASN A 18 -7.34 17.14 -9.09
C ASN A 18 -6.83 16.68 -7.71
N ARG A 19 -6.86 15.36 -7.45
CA ARG A 19 -6.50 14.81 -6.15
C ARG A 19 -5.05 14.38 -6.06
N HIS A 20 -4.51 13.79 -7.14
CA HIS A 20 -3.24 13.07 -7.08
C HIS A 20 -2.11 13.78 -7.82
N HIS A 21 -2.40 14.65 -8.81
CA HIS A 21 -1.37 15.20 -9.70
C HIS A 21 -0.26 15.92 -8.92
N ASP A 22 -0.59 17.01 -8.22
CA ASP A 22 0.41 17.82 -7.53
C ASP A 22 0.84 17.20 -6.19
N ALA A 23 -0.08 16.51 -5.51
CA ALA A 23 0.14 16.02 -4.15
C ALA A 23 0.93 14.71 -4.10
N LEU A 24 0.71 13.80 -5.06
CA LEU A 24 1.20 12.43 -4.97
C LEU A 24 1.99 11.98 -6.19
N PHE A 25 1.85 12.62 -7.35
CA PHE A 25 2.37 12.08 -8.61
C PHE A 25 3.59 12.85 -9.14
N ILE A 26 3.49 14.17 -9.18
CA ILE A 26 4.50 15.07 -9.73
C ILE A 26 5.70 15.22 -8.80
N ASP A 27 6.89 15.26 -9.41
CA ASP A 27 8.18 15.47 -8.75
C ASP A 27 8.51 14.43 -7.67
N GLN A 28 7.80 13.29 -7.69
CA GLN A 28 8.05 12.15 -6.82
C GLN A 28 9.00 11.14 -7.49
N GLN A 29 9.78 10.42 -6.66
CA GLN A 29 10.69 9.37 -7.09
C GLN A 29 10.01 8.00 -7.06
N TRP A 30 9.73 7.46 -8.24
CA TRP A 30 9.01 6.21 -8.43
C TRP A 30 9.95 5.07 -8.84
N VAL A 31 10.29 4.18 -7.92
CA VAL A 31 11.12 3.00 -8.22
C VAL A 31 10.28 1.94 -8.92
N LEU A 32 10.71 1.51 -10.11
CA LEU A 32 10.06 0.44 -10.86
C LEU A 32 10.32 -0.93 -10.22
N VAL A 33 9.26 -1.62 -9.81
CA VAL A 33 9.33 -2.93 -9.14
C VAL A 33 9.55 -4.08 -10.13
N ASN A 34 8.76 -4.12 -11.22
CA ASN A 34 8.75 -5.25 -12.17
C ASN A 34 10.10 -5.52 -12.85
N GLY A 35 11.07 -4.61 -12.78
CA GLY A 35 12.40 -4.73 -13.38
C GLY A 35 13.57 -4.63 -12.40
N ILE A 36 13.32 -4.54 -11.09
CA ILE A 36 14.37 -4.23 -10.12
C ILE A 36 15.47 -5.31 -10.06
N SER A 37 15.11 -6.57 -10.29
CA SER A 37 16.03 -7.71 -10.32
C SER A 37 17.09 -7.60 -11.42
N ASN A 38 16.79 -6.88 -12.50
CA ASN A 38 17.71 -6.67 -13.61
C ASN A 38 18.48 -5.36 -13.44
N LYS A 39 17.75 -4.25 -13.35
CA LYS A 39 18.34 -2.92 -13.18
C LYS A 39 17.35 -1.99 -12.51
N LYS A 40 17.72 -1.46 -11.35
CA LYS A 40 16.99 -0.38 -10.69
C LYS A 40 16.84 0.81 -11.63
N SER A 41 15.60 1.27 -11.76
CA SER A 41 15.22 2.46 -12.51
C SER A 41 14.24 3.27 -11.67
N VAL A 42 14.51 4.57 -11.56
CA VAL A 42 13.70 5.53 -10.80
C VAL A 42 13.09 6.52 -11.78
N TYR A 43 11.78 6.66 -11.73
CA TYR A 43 10.98 7.48 -12.64
C TYR A 43 10.52 8.74 -11.90
N THR A 44 10.67 9.90 -12.53
CA THR A 44 10.23 11.18 -11.97
C THR A 44 9.41 11.92 -13.02
N PHE A 45 8.11 12.05 -12.77
CA PHE A 45 7.18 12.78 -13.63
C PHE A 45 7.24 14.28 -13.30
N LYS A 46 7.81 15.10 -14.19
CA LYS A 46 7.99 16.55 -14.01
C LYS A 46 6.83 17.35 -14.58
N THR A 47 6.57 18.53 -14.00
CA THR A 47 5.50 19.47 -14.40
C THR A 47 5.55 19.98 -15.84
N ASN A 48 6.71 19.89 -16.51
CA ASN A 48 6.92 20.32 -17.89
C ASN A 48 6.78 19.17 -18.90
N ASN A 49 5.99 18.14 -18.57
CA ASN A 49 5.77 16.95 -19.41
C ASN A 49 7.06 16.16 -19.70
N ILE A 50 8.08 16.32 -18.85
CA ILE A 50 9.33 15.54 -18.91
C ILE A 50 9.23 14.38 -17.92
N LEU A 51 9.55 13.20 -18.40
CA LEU A 51 9.74 12.01 -17.58
C LEU A 51 11.24 11.75 -17.50
N GLU A 52 11.79 11.87 -16.30
CA GLU A 52 13.19 11.54 -16.02
C GLU A 52 13.27 10.10 -15.52
N ILE A 53 14.11 9.29 -16.16
CA ILE A 53 14.36 7.89 -15.81
C ILE A 53 15.82 7.80 -15.39
N ALA A 54 16.05 7.80 -14.08
CA ALA A 54 17.37 7.63 -13.50
C ALA A 54 17.70 6.14 -13.35
N ARG A 55 18.85 5.75 -13.88
CA ARG A 55 19.47 4.44 -13.74
C ARG A 55 20.86 4.66 -13.14
N LYS A 56 21.50 3.59 -12.64
CA LYS A 56 22.81 3.66 -11.95
C LYS A 56 23.86 4.53 -12.66
N ASP A 57 23.91 4.48 -13.99
CA ASP A 57 25.00 5.09 -14.78
C ASP A 57 24.52 6.25 -15.68
N ASN A 58 23.22 6.49 -15.76
CA ASN A 58 22.67 7.48 -16.69
C ASN A 58 21.26 7.97 -16.30
N VAL A 59 20.93 9.16 -16.75
CA VAL A 59 19.57 9.73 -16.68
C VAL A 59 19.05 9.90 -18.10
N ILE A 60 17.92 9.26 -18.38
CA ILE A 60 17.21 9.40 -19.65
C ILE A 60 16.08 10.40 -19.44
N LYS A 61 15.88 11.32 -20.39
CA LYS A 61 14.73 12.22 -20.39
C LYS A 61 13.85 11.88 -21.59
N THR A 62 12.59 11.61 -21.31
CA THR A 62 11.56 11.36 -22.31
C THR A 62 10.34 12.24 -22.01
N SER A 63 9.29 12.12 -22.80
CA SER A 63 8.06 12.90 -22.61
C SER A 63 6.94 12.06 -22.01
N TRP A 64 6.07 12.72 -21.28
CA TRP A 64 4.80 12.17 -20.84
C TRP A 64 3.72 13.24 -20.89
N THR A 65 2.46 12.86 -21.04
CA THR A 65 1.35 13.80 -20.96
C THR A 65 0.09 13.14 -20.44
N ILE A 66 -0.80 13.93 -19.88
CA ILE A 66 -2.12 13.49 -19.45
C ILE A 66 -3.08 13.69 -20.61
N ILE A 67 -3.71 12.60 -21.01
CA ILE A 67 -4.75 12.56 -22.04
C ILE A 67 -6.12 12.52 -21.35
N LEU A 68 -7.18 12.66 -22.14
CA LEU A 68 -8.57 12.47 -21.76
C LEU A 68 -8.78 11.22 -20.89
N ASN A 69 -9.68 11.33 -19.92
CA ASN A 69 -10.05 10.29 -18.96
C ASN A 69 -8.90 9.84 -18.04
N ASN A 70 -8.01 10.76 -17.65
CA ASN A 70 -6.91 10.51 -16.71
C ASN A 70 -5.95 9.40 -17.18
N ARG A 71 -5.83 9.21 -18.50
CA ARG A 71 -4.86 8.30 -19.12
C ARG A 71 -3.54 9.04 -19.32
N LEU A 72 -2.44 8.31 -19.31
CA LEU A 72 -1.12 8.87 -19.57
C LEU A 72 -0.63 8.42 -20.94
N SER A 73 -0.09 9.35 -21.72
CA SER A 73 0.78 9.03 -22.85
C SER A 73 2.22 9.09 -22.37
N ILE A 74 3.01 8.08 -22.68
CA ILE A 74 4.42 8.01 -22.31
C ILE A 74 5.22 7.65 -23.55
N GLU A 75 6.25 8.43 -23.83
CA GLU A 75 7.20 8.14 -24.91
C GLU A 75 8.24 7.13 -24.39
N THR A 76 8.30 5.96 -25.03
CA THR A 76 9.24 4.88 -24.72
C THR A 76 10.22 4.64 -25.86
N GLU A 77 11.23 3.80 -25.65
CA GLU A 77 12.18 3.41 -26.71
C GLU A 77 11.47 2.76 -27.92
N ASP A 78 10.36 2.05 -27.68
CA ASP A 78 9.54 1.40 -28.72
C ASP A 78 8.46 2.32 -29.31
N GLY A 79 8.43 3.60 -28.90
CA GLY A 79 7.45 4.60 -29.32
C GLY A 79 6.46 4.99 -28.22
N MET A 80 5.45 5.76 -28.60
CA MET A 80 4.48 6.33 -27.66
C MET A 80 3.41 5.30 -27.27
N ILE A 81 3.26 5.06 -25.97
CA ILE A 81 2.27 4.13 -25.41
C ILE A 81 1.22 4.90 -24.60
N THR A 82 0.03 4.31 -24.46
CA THR A 82 -1.03 4.85 -23.60
C THR A 82 -1.34 3.90 -22.45
N VAL A 83 -1.23 4.41 -21.22
CA VAL A 83 -1.45 3.63 -19.99
C VAL A 83 -2.54 4.24 -19.13
N ASN A 84 -3.21 3.39 -18.36
CA ASN A 84 -4.08 3.82 -17.28
C ASN A 84 -3.30 3.83 -15.97
N ALA A 85 -3.37 4.94 -15.22
CA ALA A 85 -2.73 5.06 -13.93
C ALA A 85 -3.71 4.73 -12.79
N TYR A 86 -3.23 3.96 -11.82
CA TYR A 86 -3.97 3.60 -10.61
C TYR A 86 -3.08 3.74 -9.38
N PHE A 87 -3.68 4.07 -8.24
CA PHE A 87 -3.04 4.08 -6.94
C PHE A 87 -3.61 2.95 -6.09
N LYS A 88 -2.74 2.15 -5.48
CA LYS A 88 -3.14 1.19 -4.45
C LYS A 88 -3.27 1.89 -3.09
N ASP A 89 -2.40 2.84 -2.84
CA ASP A 89 -2.36 3.81 -1.76
C ASP A 89 -1.37 4.92 -2.16
N ASP A 90 -1.04 5.82 -1.23
CA ASP A 90 -0.28 7.03 -1.53
C ASP A 90 1.17 6.76 -1.99
N ASP A 91 1.74 5.59 -1.68
CA ASP A 91 3.12 5.25 -2.06
C ASP A 91 3.21 4.19 -3.16
N ILE A 92 2.07 3.69 -3.69
CA ILE A 92 2.07 2.64 -4.72
C ILE A 92 1.26 3.07 -5.94
N LEU A 93 1.97 3.26 -7.03
CA LEU A 93 1.45 3.60 -8.36
C LEU A 93 1.52 2.38 -9.27
N VAL A 94 0.47 2.16 -10.06
CA VAL A 94 0.38 1.11 -11.07
C VAL A 94 0.02 1.74 -12.41
N LEU A 95 0.85 1.50 -13.42
CA LEU A 95 0.58 1.88 -14.81
C LEU A 95 0.23 0.63 -15.60
N ASN A 96 -1.02 0.55 -16.05
CA ASN A 96 -1.52 -0.59 -16.81
C ASN A 96 -1.52 -0.27 -18.31
N ASN A 97 -0.81 -1.07 -19.10
CA ASN A 97 -0.89 -0.97 -20.55
C ASN A 97 -2.26 -1.49 -21.01
N GLN A 98 -2.97 -0.73 -21.84
CA GLN A 98 -4.29 -1.16 -22.33
C GLN A 98 -4.19 -2.12 -23.52
N GLU A 99 -3.05 -2.14 -24.20
CA GLU A 99 -2.83 -2.94 -25.41
C GLU A 99 -2.14 -4.28 -25.12
N LYS A 100 -1.52 -4.42 -23.94
CA LYS A 100 -0.83 -5.63 -23.47
C LYS A 100 -1.37 -6.00 -22.09
N GLU A 101 -1.50 -7.29 -21.77
CA GLU A 101 -1.83 -7.74 -20.40
C GLU A 101 -0.61 -7.61 -19.46
N GLU A 102 -0.05 -6.40 -19.40
CA GLU A 102 1.16 -6.07 -18.66
C GLU A 102 0.95 -4.76 -17.90
N PHE A 103 1.44 -4.72 -16.66
CA PHE A 103 1.44 -3.53 -15.84
C PHE A 103 2.83 -3.29 -15.25
N ALA A 104 3.12 -2.03 -14.97
CA ALA A 104 4.28 -1.60 -14.22
C ALA A 104 3.84 -1.09 -12.84
N LEU A 105 4.40 -1.69 -11.79
CA LEU A 105 4.23 -1.31 -10.40
C LEU A 105 5.40 -0.43 -9.98
N TYR A 106 5.10 0.66 -9.29
CA TYR A 106 6.06 1.61 -8.78
C TYR A 106 5.84 1.86 -7.30
N ILE A 107 6.94 2.06 -6.57
CA ILE A 107 6.94 2.46 -5.17
C ILE A 107 7.51 3.87 -5.07
N ASN A 108 6.81 4.77 -4.38
CA ASN A 108 7.30 6.10 -4.05
C ASN A 108 8.42 5.97 -3.03
N THR A 109 9.57 6.60 -3.29
CA THR A 109 10.74 6.61 -2.40
C THR A 109 11.16 8.01 -1.97
N THR A 110 10.41 9.06 -2.35
CA THR A 110 10.79 10.47 -2.12
C THR A 110 11.03 10.80 -0.65
N THR A 111 10.24 10.20 0.25
CA THR A 111 10.26 10.47 1.69
C THR A 111 10.92 9.36 2.51
N TYR A 112 11.45 8.32 1.85
CA TYR A 112 12.02 7.17 2.53
C TYR A 112 13.54 7.31 2.65
N GLU A 113 14.07 7.03 3.84
CA GLU A 113 15.53 7.05 4.08
C GLU A 113 16.21 5.81 3.49
N ASP A 114 15.49 4.68 3.45
CA ASP A 114 16.01 3.41 2.96
C ASP A 114 15.80 3.24 1.45
N ASP A 115 16.85 2.78 0.79
CA ASP A 115 16.91 2.72 -0.66
C ASP A 115 16.46 1.35 -1.19
N LEU A 116 15.46 1.32 -2.08
CA LEU A 116 14.96 0.07 -2.68
C LEU A 116 15.87 -0.38 -3.82
N ASN A 117 16.69 -1.40 -3.59
CA ASN A 117 17.71 -1.85 -4.54
C ASN A 117 17.53 -3.28 -5.04
N SER A 118 16.78 -4.11 -4.30
CA SER A 118 16.60 -5.53 -4.56
C SER A 118 15.15 -5.99 -4.40
N ILE A 119 14.87 -7.23 -4.79
CA ILE A 119 13.56 -7.85 -4.54
C ILE A 119 13.34 -8.01 -3.04
N GLU A 120 14.40 -8.35 -2.29
CA GLU A 120 14.36 -8.51 -0.84
C GLU A 120 13.98 -7.20 -0.14
N ASP A 121 14.50 -6.06 -0.60
CA ASP A 121 14.15 -4.74 -0.07
C ASP A 121 12.66 -4.44 -0.31
N ILE A 122 12.16 -4.75 -1.52
CA ILE A 122 10.74 -4.57 -1.87
C ILE A 122 9.85 -5.47 -1.00
N GLN A 123 10.21 -6.74 -0.83
CA GLN A 123 9.44 -7.66 -0.01
C GLN A 123 9.39 -7.19 1.44
N THR A 124 10.52 -6.73 1.98
CA THR A 124 10.61 -6.17 3.33
C THR A 124 9.76 -4.91 3.45
N PHE A 125 9.88 -3.97 2.50
CA PHE A 125 9.09 -2.76 2.45
C PHE A 125 7.57 -3.04 2.44
N LEU A 126 7.12 -3.90 1.52
CA LEU A 126 5.70 -4.22 1.39
C LEU A 126 5.19 -4.93 2.64
N LYS A 127 5.96 -5.89 3.17
CA LYS A 127 5.63 -6.58 4.41
C LYS A 127 5.49 -5.57 5.55
N GLU A 128 6.50 -4.76 5.80
CA GLU A 128 6.47 -3.78 6.88
C GLU A 128 5.34 -2.78 6.73
N LYS A 129 5.14 -2.20 5.54
CA LYS A 129 4.09 -1.21 5.30
C LYS A 129 2.71 -1.77 5.58
N TYR A 130 2.41 -2.96 5.07
CA TYR A 130 1.08 -3.55 5.21
C TYR A 130 0.88 -4.24 6.56
N THR A 131 1.91 -4.81 7.17
CA THR A 131 1.85 -5.27 8.56
C THR A 131 1.66 -4.09 9.51
N LYS A 132 2.40 -2.98 9.34
CA LYS A 132 2.19 -1.74 10.10
C LYS A 132 0.76 -1.25 9.93
N LYS A 133 0.25 -1.14 8.70
CA LYS A 133 -1.14 -0.71 8.45
C LYS A 133 -2.18 -1.60 9.11
N VAL A 134 -2.01 -2.92 9.07
CA VAL A 134 -2.89 -3.87 9.78
C VAL A 134 -2.79 -3.66 11.29
N SER A 135 -1.57 -3.53 11.84
CA SER A 135 -1.39 -3.24 13.26
C SER A 135 -2.04 -1.91 13.66
N THR A 136 -1.86 -0.82 12.90
CA THR A 136 -2.50 0.49 13.18
C THR A 136 -4.01 0.40 13.16
N ILE A 137 -4.58 -0.32 12.20
CA ILE A 137 -6.02 -0.56 12.13
C ILE A 137 -6.48 -1.37 13.37
N ILE A 138 -5.72 -2.39 13.78
CA ILE A 138 -6.00 -3.16 15.00
C ILE A 138 -5.89 -2.29 16.26
N TYR A 139 -4.93 -1.36 16.31
CA TYR A 139 -4.74 -0.40 17.42
C TYR A 139 -5.87 0.65 17.50
N ASP A 140 -6.50 0.97 16.37
CA ASP A 140 -7.62 1.90 16.31
C ASP A 140 -8.98 1.22 16.56
N HIS A 141 -9.06 -0.09 16.39
CA HIS A 141 -10.25 -0.84 16.76
C HIS A 141 -10.36 -1.04 18.26
N GLU A 142 -11.60 -0.91 18.74
CA GLU A 142 -11.95 -1.22 20.10
C GLU A 142 -12.72 -2.54 20.16
N PHE A 143 -12.45 -3.32 21.19
CA PHE A 143 -12.99 -4.65 21.38
C PHE A 143 -13.78 -4.72 22.67
N TYR A 144 -14.88 -5.48 22.62
CA TYR A 144 -15.54 -5.95 23.84
C TYR A 144 -14.97 -7.32 24.19
N PHE A 145 -14.76 -7.57 25.48
CA PHE A 145 -14.44 -8.91 25.98
C PHE A 145 -15.57 -9.44 26.85
N ILE A 146 -15.74 -10.76 26.86
CA ILE A 146 -16.72 -11.44 27.71
C ILE A 146 -16.01 -12.25 28.79
N GLU A 147 -16.43 -12.03 30.03
CA GLU A 147 -15.96 -12.80 31.19
C GLU A 147 -17.14 -13.02 32.14
N ASN A 148 -17.27 -14.23 32.70
CA ASN A 148 -18.36 -14.57 33.63
C ASN A 148 -19.76 -14.21 33.07
N SER A 149 -19.95 -14.44 31.76
CA SER A 149 -21.17 -14.11 31.01
C SER A 149 -21.57 -12.63 31.02
N LYS A 150 -20.63 -11.74 31.32
CA LYS A 150 -20.80 -10.29 31.24
C LYS A 150 -19.83 -9.71 30.20
N GLU A 151 -20.33 -8.78 29.43
CA GLU A 151 -19.55 -8.06 28.43
C GLU A 151 -18.94 -6.80 29.04
N PHE A 152 -17.69 -6.52 28.69
CA PHE A 152 -16.91 -5.39 29.17
C PHE A 152 -16.19 -4.74 27.99
N GLY A 153 -16.22 -3.42 27.93
CA GLY A 153 -15.62 -2.65 26.85
C GLY A 153 -16.44 -1.41 26.48
N PRO A 154 -16.11 -0.77 25.35
CA PRO A 154 -15.06 -1.17 24.42
C PRO A 154 -13.64 -0.80 24.96
N PHE A 155 -12.61 -1.56 24.58
CA PHE A 155 -11.20 -1.33 24.96
C PHE A 155 -10.27 -1.48 23.76
N LYS A 156 -9.18 -0.72 23.73
CA LYS A 156 -8.11 -0.93 22.75
C LYS A 156 -7.24 -2.15 23.11
N VAL A 157 -6.49 -2.68 22.14
CA VAL A 157 -5.64 -3.87 22.35
C VAL A 157 -4.57 -3.62 23.43
N GLU A 158 -4.02 -2.41 23.52
CA GLU A 158 -3.03 -2.05 24.55
C GLU A 158 -3.64 -2.06 25.96
N GLU A 159 -4.90 -1.64 26.10
CA GLU A 159 -5.61 -1.66 27.37
C GLU A 159 -5.92 -3.10 27.80
N LEU A 160 -6.33 -3.95 26.86
CA LEU A 160 -6.49 -5.39 27.09
C LEU A 160 -5.16 -6.04 27.48
N ALA A 161 -4.07 -5.73 26.77
CA ALA A 161 -2.73 -6.22 27.08
C ALA A 161 -2.27 -5.79 28.49
N LYS A 162 -2.56 -4.56 28.88
CA LYS A 162 -2.28 -4.05 30.23
C LYS A 162 -3.09 -4.78 31.29
N LYS A 163 -4.41 -4.95 31.09
CA LYS A 163 -5.27 -5.71 32.00
C LYS A 163 -4.84 -7.16 32.17
N VAL A 164 -4.36 -7.81 31.10
CA VAL A 164 -3.77 -9.15 31.17
C VAL A 164 -2.47 -9.15 31.99
N LYS A 165 -1.59 -8.17 31.77
CA LYS A 165 -0.33 -8.03 32.55
C LYS A 165 -0.60 -7.80 34.03
N ASP A 166 -1.60 -6.98 34.34
CA ASP A 166 -2.05 -6.68 35.70
C ASP A 166 -2.83 -7.84 36.35
N LYS A 167 -3.09 -8.92 35.59
CA LYS A 167 -3.87 -10.11 35.97
C LYS A 167 -5.33 -9.82 36.30
N ASP A 168 -5.87 -8.72 35.79
CA ASP A 168 -7.27 -8.33 35.93
C ASP A 168 -8.19 -9.20 35.06
N ILE A 169 -7.68 -9.67 33.92
CA ILE A 169 -8.43 -10.48 32.96
C ILE A 169 -7.57 -11.63 32.42
N SER A 170 -8.22 -12.74 32.04
CA SER A 170 -7.53 -13.87 31.40
C SER A 170 -7.12 -13.54 29.96
N ILE A 171 -5.89 -13.91 29.59
CA ILE A 171 -5.41 -13.80 28.19
C ILE A 171 -6.22 -14.67 27.20
N TYR A 172 -6.99 -15.63 27.73
CA TYR A 172 -7.85 -16.51 26.94
C TYR A 172 -9.29 -16.02 26.84
N CYS A 173 -9.63 -14.86 27.42
CA CYS A 173 -10.95 -14.25 27.26
C CYS A 173 -11.27 -14.04 25.77
N PHE A 174 -12.52 -14.29 25.43
CA PHE A 174 -13.02 -14.04 24.07
C PHE A 174 -13.32 -12.56 23.89
N VAL A 175 -13.03 -12.08 22.69
CA VAL A 175 -13.25 -10.70 22.27
C VAL A 175 -14.04 -10.66 20.97
N ARG A 176 -14.85 -9.60 20.79
CA ARG A 176 -15.45 -9.23 19.52
C ARG A 176 -15.09 -7.79 19.20
N ASP A 177 -14.99 -7.48 17.91
CA ASP A 177 -14.81 -6.11 17.43
C ASP A 177 -16.07 -5.29 17.73
N VAL A 178 -15.92 -3.98 17.98
CA VAL A 178 -17.05 -3.05 18.18
C VAL A 178 -18.05 -3.06 17.01
N ASN A 179 -17.58 -3.36 15.80
CA ASN A 179 -18.41 -3.44 14.59
C ASN A 179 -19.13 -4.79 14.41
N GLU A 180 -18.81 -5.79 15.23
CA GLU A 180 -19.43 -7.11 15.19
C GLU A 180 -20.67 -7.17 16.10
N TYR A 181 -21.77 -7.74 15.60
CA TYR A 181 -23.03 -7.82 16.32
C TYR A 181 -22.98 -8.81 17.50
N ASP A 182 -22.19 -9.88 17.37
CA ASP A 182 -22.08 -10.94 18.38
C ASP A 182 -20.67 -11.57 18.41
N TYR A 183 -20.51 -12.61 19.23
CA TYR A 183 -19.25 -13.35 19.40
C TYR A 183 -19.10 -14.55 18.44
N SER A 184 -19.83 -14.56 17.31
CA SER A 184 -19.69 -15.61 16.30
C SER A 184 -18.29 -15.59 15.67
N ASN A 185 -17.75 -14.41 15.42
CA ASN A 185 -16.38 -14.18 14.90
C ASN A 185 -15.37 -13.91 16.02
N ARG A 186 -15.60 -14.43 17.23
CA ARG A 186 -14.76 -14.13 18.39
C ARG A 186 -13.31 -14.54 18.20
N LEU A 187 -12.40 -13.67 18.63
CA LEU A 187 -10.98 -13.96 18.81
C LEU A 187 -10.70 -14.13 20.31
N ARG A 188 -9.48 -14.54 20.68
CA ARG A 188 -9.01 -14.43 22.07
C ARG A 188 -8.08 -13.24 22.21
N ILE A 189 -7.96 -12.70 23.43
CA ILE A 189 -7.04 -11.61 23.72
C ILE A 189 -5.59 -11.99 23.31
N ILE A 190 -5.16 -13.23 23.50
CA ILE A 190 -3.85 -13.70 23.04
C ILE A 190 -3.67 -13.59 21.52
N ASP A 191 -4.73 -13.81 20.74
CA ASP A 191 -4.67 -13.75 19.28
C ASP A 191 -4.50 -12.29 18.84
N LEU A 192 -5.08 -11.32 19.56
CA LEU A 192 -4.83 -9.89 19.33
C LEU A 192 -3.43 -9.45 19.77
N ILE A 193 -2.96 -9.91 20.94
CA ILE A 193 -1.64 -9.52 21.49
C ILE A 193 -0.49 -10.07 20.65
N LYS A 194 -0.63 -11.27 20.09
CA LYS A 194 0.40 -11.86 19.21
C LYS A 194 0.63 -11.08 17.92
N GLU A 195 -0.39 -10.38 17.43
CA GLU A 195 -0.25 -9.49 16.27
C GLU A 195 0.48 -8.18 16.64
N LEU A 196 0.81 -7.96 17.92
CA LEU A 196 1.64 -6.85 18.40
C LEU A 196 3.14 -7.18 18.44
N GLU A 197 3.52 -8.46 18.38
CA GLU A 197 4.91 -8.96 18.46
C GLU A 197 5.51 -9.23 17.07
#